data_AF-A0A662SZB8-F1
#
_entry.id   AF-A0A662SZB8-F1
#
_cell.length_a   1.000
_cell.length_b   1.000
_cell.length_c   1.000
_cell.angle_alpha   90.00
_cell.angle_beta   90.00
_cell.angle_gamma   90.00
#
_symmetry.space_group_name_H-M   'P 1'
#
loop_
_entity.id
_entity.type
_entity.pdbx_description
1 polymer ?
#
loop_
_entity_poly.entity_id
_entity_poly.type
_entity_poly.pdbx_seq_one_letter_code
_entity_poly.pdbx_strand_id
1 'polypeptide(L)'
;MLSLHSIKLKRRSLLKLAAASIAAASLGALAKALPRRRVVRPPGALVEEEFLARCLRCSQCIQSCTTGALTACTLADGLLLWGTPKVDPLKAPCEAFAGRCEEKRPCAESCPTSAIVYTPVVKIGSVKWIKENCLAYQGKQCLVCLEVCPSRGAI
;
A
#
# COMPACT_ATOMS: atom_id res chain seq x y z
N MET A 1 27.64 -20.35 -33.87
CA MET A 1 28.52 -21.29 -33.14
C MET A 1 28.60 -20.85 -31.67
N LEU A 2 27.63 -21.27 -30.84
CA LEU A 2 27.67 -21.05 -29.39
C LEU A 2 28.38 -22.25 -28.77
N SER A 3 29.65 -22.06 -28.42
CA SER A 3 30.48 -23.08 -27.79
C SER A 3 29.95 -23.33 -26.37
N LEU A 4 29.32 -24.49 -26.16
CA LEU A 4 28.86 -24.97 -24.86
C LEU A 4 30.08 -25.28 -23.99
N HIS A 5 30.44 -24.32 -23.13
CA HIS A 5 31.44 -24.52 -22.08
C HIS A 5 30.94 -25.58 -21.10
N SER A 6 31.61 -26.72 -21.04
CA SER A 6 31.26 -27.84 -20.15
C SER A 6 31.67 -27.51 -18.71
N ILE A 7 30.71 -27.05 -17.91
CA ILE A 7 30.91 -26.77 -16.48
C ILE A 7 31.12 -28.09 -15.73
N LYS A 8 32.37 -28.42 -15.39
CA LYS A 8 32.70 -29.55 -14.49
C LYS A 8 32.32 -29.20 -13.05
N LEU A 9 31.07 -29.43 -12.66
CA LEU A 9 30.59 -29.22 -11.29
C LEU A 9 31.17 -30.26 -10.32
N LYS A 10 32.03 -29.84 -9.39
CA LYS A 10 32.53 -30.69 -8.30
C LYS A 10 31.42 -30.96 -7.27
N ARG A 11 31.38 -32.16 -6.66
CA ARG A 11 30.42 -32.53 -5.58
C ARG A 11 30.32 -31.48 -4.46
N ARG A 12 31.45 -30.88 -4.06
CA ARG A 12 31.49 -29.80 -3.06
C ARG A 12 30.77 -28.52 -3.54
N SER A 13 30.85 -28.21 -4.83
CA SER A 13 30.13 -27.07 -5.42
C SER A 13 28.62 -27.33 -5.44
N LEU A 14 28.19 -28.57 -5.72
CA LEU A 14 26.79 -28.96 -5.67
C LEU A 14 26.22 -28.84 -4.25
N LEU A 15 26.96 -29.30 -3.23
CA LEU A 15 26.55 -29.17 -1.83
C LEU A 15 26.43 -27.71 -1.39
N LYS A 16 27.37 -26.85 -1.80
CA LYS A 16 27.31 -25.41 -1.50
C LYS A 16 26.10 -24.73 -2.13
N LEU A 17 25.81 -25.04 -3.40
CA LEU A 17 24.63 -24.51 -4.09
C LEU A 17 23.33 -24.99 -3.43
N ALA A 18 23.23 -26.27 -3.09
CA ALA A 18 22.07 -26.83 -2.40
C ALA A 18 21.84 -26.15 -1.03
N ALA A 19 22.90 -26.00 -0.23
CA ALA A 19 22.82 -25.32 1.06
C ALA A 19 22.40 -23.85 0.92
N ALA A 20 22.94 -23.13 -0.06
CA ALA A 20 22.58 -21.74 -0.34
C ALA A 20 21.11 -21.61 -0.76
N SER A 21 20.60 -22.51 -1.60
CA SER A 21 19.20 -22.52 -2.01
C SER A 21 18.25 -22.79 -0.83
N ILE A 22 18.59 -23.74 0.04
CA ILE A 22 17.81 -24.03 1.26
C ILE A 22 17.79 -22.82 2.18
N ALA A 23 18.96 -22.20 2.41
CA ALA A 23 19.06 -20.99 3.22
C ALA A 23 18.20 -19.84 2.66
N ALA A 24 18.27 -19.59 1.34
CA ALA A 24 17.45 -18.57 0.68
C ALA A 24 15.94 -18.86 0.81
N ALA A 25 15.52 -20.11 0.61
CA ALA A 25 14.12 -20.51 0.76
C ALA A 25 13.64 -20.32 2.21
N SER A 26 14.46 -20.70 3.19
CA SER A 26 14.13 -20.53 4.61
C SER A 26 13.98 -19.06 5.02
N LEU A 27 14.83 -18.18 4.48
CA LEU A 27 14.74 -16.74 4.74
C LEU A 27 13.46 -16.15 4.15
N GLY A 28 13.10 -16.55 2.93
CA GLY A 28 11.85 -16.12 2.28
C GLY A 28 10.61 -16.60 3.04
N ALA A 29 10.62 -17.83 3.54
CA ALA A 29 9.55 -18.36 4.38
C ALA A 29 9.44 -17.60 5.71
N LEU A 30 10.56 -17.32 6.36
CA LEU A 30 10.59 -16.55 7.60
C LEU A 30 10.05 -15.13 7.40
N ALA A 31 10.45 -14.45 6.33
CA ALA A 31 9.96 -13.11 6.02
C ALA A 31 8.43 -13.07 5.83
N LYS A 32 7.83 -14.13 5.27
CA LYS A 32 6.37 -14.29 5.15
C LYS A 32 5.67 -14.59 6.48
N ALA A 33 6.35 -15.28 7.40
CA ALA A 33 5.82 -15.63 8.71
C ALA A 33 5.87 -14.46 9.71
N LEU A 34 6.69 -13.44 9.45
CA LEU A 34 6.78 -12.27 10.33
C LEU A 34 5.44 -11.53 10.41
N PRO A 35 5.08 -11.02 11.61
CA PRO A 35 3.85 -10.28 11.80
C PRO A 35 3.85 -9.01 10.95
N ARG A 36 2.70 -8.69 10.37
CA ARG A 36 2.43 -7.46 9.63
C ARG A 36 1.17 -6.79 10.13
N ARG A 37 1.17 -5.46 10.20
CA ARG A 37 -0.02 -4.68 10.52
C ARG A 37 -0.98 -4.69 9.33
N ARG A 38 -2.27 -4.53 9.62
CA ARG A 38 -3.26 -4.23 8.59
C ARG A 38 -3.09 -2.77 8.18
N VAL A 39 -2.78 -2.56 6.91
CA VAL A 39 -2.65 -1.23 6.30
C VAL A 39 -3.74 -1.03 5.26
N VAL A 40 -4.14 0.22 5.07
CA VAL A 40 -5.10 0.60 4.05
C VAL A 40 -4.35 0.91 2.77
N ARG A 41 -4.73 0.27 1.66
CA ARG A 41 -4.10 0.47 0.35
C ARG A 41 -4.77 1.60 -0.44
N PRO A 42 -4.06 2.22 -1.39
CA PRO A 42 -4.66 3.16 -2.33
C PRO A 42 -5.83 2.50 -3.09
N PRO A 43 -6.83 3.29 -3.55
CA PRO A 43 -7.87 2.78 -4.43
C PRO A 43 -7.29 2.07 -5.64
N GLY A 44 -7.86 0.91 -5.99
CA GLY A 44 -7.43 0.14 -7.14
C GLY A 44 -6.11 -0.63 -6.95
N ALA A 45 -5.56 -0.67 -5.74
CA ALA A 45 -4.53 -1.65 -5.43
C ALA A 45 -5.07 -3.08 -5.62
N LEU A 46 -4.25 -3.94 -6.22
CA LEU A 46 -4.56 -5.37 -6.32
C LEU A 46 -4.67 -6.03 -4.95
N VAL A 47 -5.14 -7.28 -4.92
CA VAL A 47 -5.11 -8.11 -3.72
C VAL A 47 -3.70 -8.15 -3.12
N GLU A 48 -3.59 -8.14 -1.80
CA GLU A 48 -2.34 -7.82 -1.10
C GLU A 48 -1.14 -8.67 -1.55
N GLU A 49 -1.32 -9.98 -1.75
CA GLU A 49 -0.26 -10.88 -2.20
C GLU A 49 0.24 -10.54 -3.61
N GLU A 50 -0.67 -10.22 -4.52
CA GLU A 50 -0.33 -9.83 -5.90
C GLU A 50 0.25 -8.42 -5.96
N PHE A 51 -0.31 -7.51 -5.16
CA PHE A 51 0.21 -6.17 -4.99
C PHE A 51 1.68 -6.20 -4.52
N LEU A 52 1.99 -6.98 -3.49
CA LEU A 52 3.36 -7.12 -2.97
C LEU A 52 4.31 -7.78 -3.98
N ALA A 53 3.81 -8.66 -4.83
CA ALA A 53 4.60 -9.28 -5.89
C ALA A 53 4.92 -8.31 -7.04
N ARG A 54 4.01 -7.37 -7.35
CA ARG A 54 4.16 -6.40 -8.46
C ARG A 54 4.75 -5.06 -8.05
N CYS A 55 4.65 -4.67 -6.78
CA CYS A 55 5.10 -3.36 -6.32
C CYS A 55 6.64 -3.27 -6.28
N LEU A 56 7.20 -2.38 -7.10
CA LEU A 56 8.64 -2.12 -7.13
C LEU A 56 9.15 -1.23 -5.97
N ARG A 57 8.26 -0.72 -5.12
CA ARG A 57 8.59 0.24 -4.05
C ARG A 57 9.27 1.52 -4.59
N CYS A 58 8.93 1.92 -5.81
CA CYS A 58 9.53 3.08 -6.49
C CYS A 58 9.02 4.44 -5.97
N SER A 59 8.01 4.47 -5.11
CA SER A 59 7.40 5.67 -4.53
C SER A 59 6.76 6.67 -5.51
N GLN A 60 6.65 6.36 -6.81
CA GLN A 60 6.02 7.27 -7.79
C GLN A 60 4.57 7.61 -7.45
N CYS A 61 3.78 6.61 -7.00
CA CYS A 61 2.41 6.84 -6.53
C CYS A 61 2.33 7.74 -5.30
N ILE A 62 3.35 7.75 -4.44
CA ILE A 62 3.42 8.63 -3.26
C ILE A 62 3.74 10.06 -3.71
N GLN A 63 4.70 10.21 -4.63
CA GLN A 63 5.09 11.51 -5.18
C GLN A 63 3.98 12.17 -6.00
N SER A 64 3.20 11.39 -6.74
CA SER A 64 2.06 11.89 -7.53
C SER A 64 0.81 12.20 -6.68
N CYS A 65 0.83 11.88 -5.39
CA CYS A 65 -0.29 12.10 -4.49
C CYS A 65 -0.40 13.58 -4.10
N THR A 66 -1.25 14.33 -4.81
CA THR A 66 -1.50 15.76 -4.58
C THR A 66 -2.11 16.06 -3.21
N THR A 67 -2.77 15.09 -2.58
CA THR A 67 -3.42 15.25 -1.27
C THR A 67 -2.49 14.93 -0.10
N GLY A 68 -1.33 14.30 -0.36
CA GLY A 68 -0.42 13.82 0.70
C GLY A 68 -0.97 12.64 1.51
N ALA A 69 -2.09 12.02 1.09
CA ALA A 69 -2.70 10.87 1.77
C ALA A 69 -1.80 9.64 1.77
N LEU A 70 -0.99 9.46 0.71
CA LEU A 70 -0.15 8.29 0.56
C LEU A 70 1.17 8.48 1.30
N THR A 71 1.55 7.48 2.08
CA THR A 71 2.81 7.42 2.82
C THR A 71 3.46 6.05 2.62
N ALA A 72 4.77 5.96 2.79
CA ALA A 72 5.45 4.67 2.73
C ALA A 72 5.22 3.90 4.04
N CYS A 73 4.99 2.58 3.92
CA CYS A 73 5.05 1.67 5.04
C CYS A 73 6.46 1.64 5.64
N THR A 74 6.50 1.72 6.97
CA THR A 74 7.70 1.65 7.78
C THR A 74 7.97 0.20 8.21
N LEU A 75 9.13 -0.05 8.82
CA LEU A 75 9.42 -1.37 9.41
C LEU A 75 8.43 -1.74 10.52
N ALA A 76 7.83 -0.75 11.20
CA ALA A 76 6.80 -0.99 12.22
C ALA A 76 5.47 -1.51 11.63
N ASP A 77 5.24 -1.33 10.33
CA ASP A 77 4.10 -1.91 9.63
C ASP A 77 4.34 -3.37 9.24
N GLY A 78 5.61 -3.79 9.15
CA GLY A 78 6.04 -5.15 8.83
C GLY A 78 7.10 -5.17 7.73
N LEU A 79 8.04 -6.12 7.84
CA LEU A 79 9.20 -6.20 6.94
C LEU A 79 8.80 -6.33 5.47
N LEU A 80 7.79 -7.15 5.14
CA LEU A 80 7.32 -7.32 3.77
C LEU A 80 6.65 -6.06 3.19
N LEU A 81 6.00 -5.28 4.06
CA LEU A 81 5.29 -4.07 3.66
C LEU A 81 6.24 -2.89 3.47
N TRP A 82 7.44 -2.95 4.02
CA TRP A 82 8.38 -1.84 4.00
C TRP A 82 8.57 -1.25 2.60
N GLY A 83 8.46 0.08 2.51
CA GLY A 83 8.59 0.85 1.26
C GLY A 83 7.37 0.79 0.33
N THR A 84 6.33 0.01 0.64
CA THR A 84 5.08 -0.01 -0.14
C THR A 84 4.14 1.13 0.30
N PRO A 85 3.29 1.67 -0.59
CA PRO A 85 2.38 2.77 -0.25
C PRO A 85 1.21 2.32 0.63
N LYS A 86 0.90 3.11 1.67
CA LYS A 86 -0.31 3.01 2.48
C LYS A 86 -1.02 4.36 2.52
N VAL A 87 -2.34 4.31 2.75
CA VAL A 87 -3.17 5.49 2.97
C VAL A 87 -3.10 5.88 4.44
N ASP A 88 -2.83 7.15 4.71
CA ASP A 88 -3.06 7.81 5.99
C ASP A 88 -4.44 8.50 5.95
N PRO A 89 -5.47 7.94 6.61
CA PRO A 89 -6.83 8.48 6.54
C PRO A 89 -6.98 9.84 7.22
N LEU A 90 -6.03 10.25 8.08
CA LEU A 90 -6.11 11.51 8.81
C LEU A 90 -5.65 12.72 7.99
N LYS A 91 -4.82 12.51 6.96
CA LYS A 91 -4.27 13.60 6.16
C LYS A 91 -5.24 14.15 5.12
N ALA A 92 -6.05 13.28 4.53
CA ALA A 92 -6.86 13.59 3.36
C ALA A 92 -8.09 12.67 3.31
N PRO A 93 -9.03 12.85 4.24
CA PRO A 93 -10.19 11.97 4.37
C PRO A 93 -11.12 12.11 3.16
N CYS A 94 -11.58 10.98 2.62
CA CYS A 94 -12.54 10.93 1.52
C CYS A 94 -12.17 11.71 0.23
N GLU A 95 -10.94 12.22 0.12
CA GLU A 95 -10.43 12.94 -1.07
C GLU A 95 -10.41 12.05 -2.32
N ALA A 96 -10.20 10.76 -2.11
CA ALA A 96 -10.32 9.75 -3.15
C ALA A 96 -11.77 9.52 -3.58
N PHE A 97 -12.78 9.86 -2.78
CA PHE A 97 -14.17 9.61 -3.12
C PHE A 97 -14.82 10.83 -3.78
N ALA A 98 -14.73 12.00 -3.14
CA ALA A 98 -15.46 13.21 -3.56
C ALA A 98 -14.56 14.47 -3.54
N GLY A 99 -13.25 14.30 -3.67
CA GLY A 99 -12.28 15.40 -3.59
C GLY A 99 -11.33 15.45 -4.77
N ARG A 100 -10.08 15.83 -4.52
CA ARG A 100 -9.06 16.10 -5.55
C ARG A 100 -8.68 14.89 -6.41
N CYS A 101 -9.10 13.69 -6.02
CA CYS A 101 -8.81 12.45 -6.74
C CYS A 101 -10.07 11.74 -7.26
N GLU A 102 -11.22 12.42 -7.29
CA GLU A 102 -12.49 11.85 -7.79
C GLU A 102 -12.36 11.41 -9.25
N GLU A 103 -11.95 12.34 -10.12
CA GLU A 103 -11.84 12.12 -11.57
C GLU A 103 -10.50 11.52 -11.99
N LYS A 104 -9.41 12.09 -11.48
CA LYS A 104 -8.04 11.70 -11.84
C LYS A 104 -7.47 10.85 -10.73
N ARG A 105 -6.86 9.72 -11.10
CA ARG A 105 -6.23 8.79 -10.15
C ARG A 105 -4.70 8.79 -10.36
N PRO A 106 -3.99 9.87 -9.95
CA PRO A 106 -2.55 9.99 -10.21
C PRO A 106 -1.74 8.79 -9.72
N CYS A 107 -2.13 8.18 -8.60
CA CYS A 107 -1.44 7.02 -8.05
C CYS A 107 -1.54 5.77 -8.94
N ALA A 108 -2.63 5.60 -9.69
CA ALA A 108 -2.79 4.50 -10.62
C ALA A 108 -2.05 4.79 -11.94
N GLU A 109 -2.18 6.01 -12.46
CA GLU A 109 -1.52 6.45 -13.70
C GLU A 109 0.01 6.41 -13.60
N SER A 110 0.56 6.74 -12.43
CA SER A 110 2.01 6.71 -12.16
C SER A 110 2.55 5.32 -11.78
N CYS A 111 1.73 4.27 -11.78
CA CYS A 111 2.20 2.93 -11.40
C CYS A 111 2.76 2.18 -12.62
N PRO A 112 4.09 1.96 -12.74
CA PRO A 112 4.67 1.34 -13.94
C PRO A 112 4.37 -0.15 -14.08
N THR A 113 4.03 -0.83 -12.97
CA THR A 113 3.77 -2.28 -12.94
C THR A 113 2.29 -2.64 -12.82
N SER A 114 1.41 -1.64 -12.85
CA SER A 114 -0.03 -1.82 -12.64
C SER A 114 -0.36 -2.58 -11.34
N ALA A 115 0.45 -2.41 -10.30
CA ALA A 115 0.10 -2.87 -8.96
C ALA A 115 -1.07 -2.06 -8.36
N ILE A 116 -1.23 -0.82 -8.82
CA ILE A 116 -2.40 0.03 -8.59
C ILE A 116 -3.01 0.29 -9.96
N VAL A 117 -4.26 -0.10 -10.14
CA VAL A 117 -5.01 0.10 -11.40
C VAL A 117 -6.08 1.18 -11.21
N TYR A 118 -6.50 1.78 -12.32
CA TYR A 118 -7.64 2.69 -12.27
C TYR A 118 -8.92 1.92 -11.86
N THR A 119 -9.67 2.48 -10.92
CA THR A 119 -11.00 1.97 -10.55
C THR A 119 -11.96 3.13 -10.36
N PRO A 120 -13.18 3.08 -10.93
CA PRO A 120 -14.22 4.07 -10.66
C PRO A 120 -14.85 3.86 -9.27
N VAL A 121 -14.75 2.66 -8.71
CA VAL A 121 -15.33 2.34 -7.40
C VAL A 121 -14.30 2.57 -6.32
N VAL A 122 -14.59 3.50 -5.41
CA VAL A 122 -13.72 3.82 -4.27
C VAL A 122 -14.41 3.56 -2.95
N LYS A 123 -14.12 2.39 -2.39
CA LYS A 123 -14.48 2.03 -1.02
C LYS A 123 -13.23 1.62 -0.24
N ILE A 124 -12.62 2.59 0.42
CA ILE A 124 -11.38 2.40 1.19
C ILE A 124 -11.68 2.04 2.65
N GLY A 125 -12.78 2.59 3.18
CA GLY A 125 -13.16 2.42 4.58
C GLY A 125 -14.57 2.93 4.84
N SER A 126 -14.93 2.97 6.12
CA SER A 126 -16.21 3.51 6.58
C SER A 126 -16.00 4.27 7.88
N VAL A 127 -16.71 5.37 8.04
CA VAL A 127 -16.68 6.17 9.27
C VAL A 127 -17.91 5.82 10.10
N LYS A 128 -17.71 5.53 11.38
CA LYS A 128 -18.79 5.37 12.35
C LYS A 128 -18.90 6.65 13.17
N TRP A 129 -20.02 7.36 13.03
CA TRP A 129 -20.30 8.52 13.87
C TRP A 129 -20.81 8.06 15.25
N ILE A 130 -20.19 8.59 16.30
CA ILE A 130 -20.52 8.28 17.70
C ILE A 130 -21.06 9.57 18.32
N LYS A 131 -22.37 9.59 18.60
CA LYS A 131 -23.11 10.79 19.04
C LYS A 131 -22.54 11.36 20.33
N GLU A 132 -22.14 10.47 21.24
CA GLU A 132 -21.62 10.79 22.56
C GLU A 132 -20.30 11.58 22.48
N ASN A 133 -19.54 11.43 21.38
CA ASN A 133 -18.27 12.13 21.15
C ASN A 133 -18.43 13.40 20.29
N CYS A 134 -19.63 13.67 19.77
CA CYS A 134 -19.86 14.79 18.85
C CYS A 134 -20.14 16.09 19.61
N LEU A 135 -19.20 17.04 19.57
CA LEU A 135 -19.36 18.35 20.22
C LEU A 135 -20.57 19.13 19.69
N ALA A 136 -20.80 19.09 18.37
CA ALA A 136 -21.96 19.75 17.76
C ALA A 136 -23.29 19.15 18.24
N TYR A 137 -23.35 17.83 18.38
CA TYR A 137 -24.54 17.14 18.91
C TYR A 137 -24.77 17.45 20.40
N GLN A 138 -23.69 17.67 21.17
CA GLN A 138 -23.75 18.14 22.56
C GLN A 138 -24.09 19.63 22.70
N GLY A 139 -24.37 20.35 21.61
CA GLY A 139 -24.71 21.78 21.62
C GLY A 139 -23.50 22.73 21.72
N LYS A 140 -22.27 22.23 21.57
CA LYS A 140 -21.06 23.08 21.48
C LYS A 140 -20.81 23.49 20.03
N GLN A 141 -20.17 24.64 19.82
CA GLN A 141 -19.82 25.11 18.49
C GLN A 141 -18.64 24.28 17.91
N CYS A 142 -18.93 23.43 16.93
CA CYS A 142 -17.93 22.64 16.21
C CYS A 142 -18.38 22.42 14.76
N LEU A 143 -17.54 22.78 13.79
CA LEU A 143 -17.81 22.65 12.36
C LEU A 143 -16.74 21.83 11.61
N VAL A 144 -15.81 21.22 12.34
CA VAL A 144 -14.63 20.55 11.76
C VAL A 144 -14.99 19.49 10.73
N CYS A 145 -16.01 18.66 10.99
CA CYS A 145 -16.44 17.63 10.03
C CYS A 145 -16.97 18.24 8.72
N LEU A 146 -17.65 19.39 8.79
CA LEU A 146 -18.16 20.10 7.63
C LEU A 146 -17.03 20.76 6.83
N GLU A 147 -16.03 21.30 7.51
CA GLU A 147 -14.89 21.99 6.88
C GLU A 147 -13.90 21.03 6.22
N VAL A 148 -13.64 19.89 6.85
CA VAL A 148 -12.60 18.95 6.43
C VAL A 148 -13.13 17.91 5.42
N CYS A 149 -14.42 17.60 5.44
CA CYS A 149 -14.97 16.59 4.56
C CYS A 149 -15.19 17.15 3.15
N PRO A 150 -14.62 16.54 2.10
CA PRO A 150 -14.83 16.98 0.72
C PRO A 150 -16.24 16.61 0.19
N SER A 151 -16.95 15.71 0.88
CA SER A 151 -18.31 15.31 0.49
C SER A 151 -19.35 16.33 0.92
N ARG A 152 -20.29 16.66 0.02
CA ARG A 152 -21.44 17.52 0.35
C ARG A 152 -22.35 16.81 1.36
N GLY A 153 -22.74 17.53 2.42
CA GLY A 153 -23.63 16.99 3.46
C GLY A 153 -22.90 16.16 4.52
N ALA A 154 -21.69 16.56 4.91
CA ALA A 154 -20.89 15.89 5.93
C ALA A 154 -21.44 15.99 7.39
N ILE A 155 -22.73 16.24 7.54
CA ILE A 155 -23.47 16.36 8.81
C ILE A 155 -24.87 15.75 8.65
#